data_AF-A0A378NXU5-F1
#
_entry.id   AF-A0A378NXU5-F1
#
_cell.length_a   1.000
_cell.length_b   1.000
_cell.length_c   1.000
_cell.angle_alpha   90.00
_cell.angle_beta   90.00
_cell.angle_gamma   90.00
#
_symmetry.space_group_name_H-M   'P 1'
#
loop_
_entity.id
_entity.type
_entity.pdbx_description
1 polymer ?
#
loop_
_entity_poly.entity_id
_entity_poly.type
_entity_poly.pdbx_seq_one_letter_code
_entity_poly.pdbx_strand_id
1 'polypeptide(L)'
;MTQTALANYLNIEPAAISKTIRQLMKKNLIMRQSGEDKREKYIYLTPLAIEQYNEWFEVIAQNCRRVLEAVNVEEQKILMDLLSKIKNKVNDDI
;
A
#
# COMPACT_ATOMS: atom_id res chain seq x y z
N MET A 1 -2.54 1.65 -11.89
CA MET A 1 -1.38 2.60 -11.82
C MET A 1 -0.15 2.00 -12.50
N THR A 2 0.82 2.81 -12.94
CA THR A 2 2.08 2.29 -13.52
C THR A 2 3.03 1.80 -12.43
N GLN A 3 4.04 1.00 -12.79
CA GLN A 3 5.06 0.55 -11.84
C GLN A 3 5.82 1.72 -11.21
N THR A 4 6.20 2.72 -12.01
CA THR A 4 6.89 3.91 -11.52
C THR A 4 6.02 4.70 -10.56
N ALA A 5 4.73 4.87 -10.88
CA ALA A 5 3.79 5.53 -9.97
C ALA A 5 3.63 4.76 -8.66
N LEU A 6 3.57 3.42 -8.71
CA LEU A 6 3.50 2.58 -7.51
C LEU A 6 4.78 2.66 -6.67
N ALA A 7 5.96 2.68 -7.30
CA ALA A 7 7.24 2.82 -6.63
C ALA A 7 7.35 4.17 -5.90
N ASN A 8 7.00 5.26 -6.58
CA ASN A 8 6.98 6.61 -6.02
C ASN A 8 5.97 6.70 -4.86
N TYR A 9 4.77 6.14 -5.04
CA TYR A 9 3.73 6.14 -4.00
C TYR A 9 4.17 5.41 -2.73
N LEU A 10 4.87 4.28 -2.89
CA LEU A 10 5.40 3.49 -1.78
C LEU A 10 6.76 4.00 -1.26
N ASN A 11 7.29 5.08 -1.82
CA ASN A 11 8.62 5.64 -1.53
C ASN A 11 9.74 4.57 -1.56
N ILE A 12 9.76 3.76 -2.63
CA ILE A 12 10.76 2.70 -2.85
C ILE A 12 11.38 2.81 -4.24
N GLU A 13 12.62 2.37 -4.36
CA GLU A 13 13.33 2.34 -5.65
C GLU A 13 12.60 1.50 -6.71
N PRO A 14 12.45 1.95 -7.97
CA PRO A 14 11.77 1.21 -9.03
C PRO A 14 12.32 -0.21 -9.28
N ALA A 15 13.61 -0.41 -9.02
CA ALA A 15 14.25 -1.72 -9.10
C ALA A 15 13.76 -2.68 -7.99
N ALA A 16 13.50 -2.16 -6.78
CA ALA A 16 13.05 -2.95 -5.64
C ALA A 16 11.64 -3.53 -5.86
N ILE A 17 10.73 -2.76 -6.47
CA ILE A 17 9.35 -3.21 -6.66
C ILE A 17 9.19 -4.25 -7.78
N SER A 18 10.13 -4.30 -8.73
CA SER A 18 10.08 -5.19 -9.89
C SER A 18 10.00 -6.68 -9.51
N LYS A 19 10.67 -7.09 -8.43
CA LYS A 19 10.63 -8.47 -7.93
C LYS A 19 9.27 -8.78 -7.32
N THR A 20 8.74 -7.88 -6.49
CA THR A 20 7.43 -8.00 -5.84
C THR A 20 6.31 -8.12 -6.87
N ILE A 21 6.31 -7.25 -7.89
CA ILE A 21 5.29 -7.30 -8.96
C ILE A 21 5.32 -8.66 -9.67
N ARG A 22 6.49 -9.18 -10.03
CA ARG A 22 6.60 -10.51 -10.65
C ARG A 22 6.05 -11.63 -9.76
N GLN A 23 6.32 -11.57 -8.45
CA GLN A 23 5.81 -12.56 -7.51
C GLN A 23 4.28 -12.48 -7.34
N LEU A 24 3.73 -11.27 -7.25
CA LEU A 24 2.28 -11.06 -7.17
C LEU A 24 1.56 -11.50 -8.45
N MET A 25 2.16 -11.27 -9.62
CA MET A 25 1.65 -11.82 -10.89
C MET A 25 1.68 -13.35 -10.90
N LYS A 26 2.78 -13.97 -10.44
CA LYS A 26 2.88 -15.44 -10.35
C LYS A 26 1.82 -16.05 -9.41
N LYS A 27 1.42 -15.31 -8.37
CA LYS A 27 0.33 -15.68 -7.46
C LYS A 27 -1.07 -15.35 -7.99
N ASN A 28 -1.19 -14.84 -9.22
CA ASN A 28 -2.44 -14.39 -9.82
C ASN A 28 -3.17 -13.31 -8.99
N LEU A 29 -2.42 -12.45 -8.29
CA LEU A 29 -3.00 -11.38 -7.47
C LEU A 29 -3.03 -10.04 -8.20
N ILE A 30 -2.12 -9.85 -9.14
CA ILE A 30 -2.11 -8.67 -10.01
C ILE A 30 -1.89 -9.08 -11.46
N MET A 31 -2.32 -8.24 -12.38
CA MET A 31 -2.10 -8.37 -13.82
C MET A 31 -1.56 -7.08 -14.40
N ARG A 32 -0.91 -7.19 -15.57
CA ARG A 32 -0.47 -6.04 -16.36
C ARG A 32 -1.32 -5.93 -17.63
N GLN A 33 -1.80 -4.73 -17.93
CA GLN A 33 -2.47 -4.42 -19.18
C GLN A 33 -1.83 -3.20 -19.83
N SER A 34 -1.76 -3.20 -21.16
CA SER A 34 -1.34 -2.01 -21.91
C SER A 34 -2.44 -0.95 -21.84
N GLY A 35 -2.06 0.30 -21.64
CA GLY A 35 -2.97 1.44 -21.77
C GLY A 35 -3.32 1.74 -23.22
N GLU A 36 -3.99 2.88 -23.45
CA GLU A 36 -4.25 3.39 -24.80
C GLU A 36 -2.94 3.59 -25.60
N ASP A 37 -1.91 4.14 -24.95
CA ASP A 37 -0.54 4.04 -25.44
C ASP A 37 0.03 2.66 -25.06
N LYS A 38 0.38 1.85 -26.08
CA LYS A 38 0.97 0.51 -25.89
C LYS A 38 2.29 0.52 -25.11
N ARG A 39 2.95 1.68 -25.00
CA ARG A 39 4.16 1.88 -24.19
C ARG A 39 3.85 1.95 -22.70
N GLU A 40 2.63 2.34 -22.33
CA GLU A 40 2.20 2.40 -20.93
C GLU A 40 1.71 1.03 -20.45
N LYS A 41 2.30 0.56 -19.35
CA LYS A 41 1.89 -0.69 -18.69
C LYS A 41 1.31 -0.36 -17.33
N TYR A 42 0.05 -0.71 -17.15
CA TYR A 42 -0.69 -0.51 -15.91
C TYR A 42 -0.82 -1.82 -15.15
N ILE A 43 -0.74 -1.72 -13.83
CA ILE A 43 -0.93 -2.80 -12.89
C ILE A 43 -2.35 -2.69 -12.32
N TYR A 44 -3.05 -3.82 -12.32
CA TYR A 44 -4.40 -3.99 -11.78
C TYR A 44 -4.47 -5.20 -10.85
N LEU A 45 -5.39 -5.17 -9.90
CA LEU A 45 -5.78 -6.38 -9.16
C LEU A 45 -6.50 -7.35 -10.11
N THR A 46 -6.31 -8.63 -9.88
CA THR A 46 -7.12 -9.67 -10.54
C THR A 46 -8.46 -9.83 -9.83
N PRO A 47 -9.47 -10.47 -10.45
CA PRO A 47 -10.71 -10.83 -9.76
C PRO A 47 -10.45 -11.63 -8.47
N LEU A 48 -9.52 -12.58 -8.52
CA LEU A 48 -9.08 -13.37 -7.36
C LEU A 48 -8.63 -12.50 -6.18
N ALA A 49 -7.84 -11.45 -6.46
CA ALA A 49 -7.37 -10.55 -5.42
C ALA A 49 -8.47 -9.63 -4.89
N ILE A 50 -9.40 -9.20 -5.76
CA ILE A 50 -10.54 -8.37 -5.34
C ILE A 50 -11.46 -9.16 -4.41
N GLU A 51 -11.73 -10.43 -4.71
CA GLU A 51 -12.53 -11.33 -3.87
C GLU A 51 -11.89 -11.54 -2.48
N GLN A 52 -10.57 -11.73 -2.43
CA GLN A 52 -9.84 -11.94 -1.18
C GLN A 52 -9.54 -10.65 -0.39
N TYR A 53 -9.63 -9.49 -1.03
CA TYR A 53 -9.21 -8.22 -0.43
C TYR A 53 -9.89 -7.94 0.91
N ASN A 54 -11.21 -8.16 0.98
CA ASN A 54 -11.98 -7.88 2.18
C ASN A 54 -11.57 -8.78 3.36
N GLU A 55 -11.27 -10.05 3.09
CA GLU A 55 -10.79 -10.98 4.12
C GLU A 55 -9.44 -10.54 4.67
N TRP A 56 -8.48 -10.25 3.79
CA TRP A 56 -7.16 -9.79 4.22
C TRP A 56 -7.21 -8.45 4.95
N PHE A 57 -8.06 -7.53 4.47
CA PHE A 57 -8.27 -6.25 5.12
C PHE A 57 -8.76 -6.44 6.56
N GLU A 58 -9.73 -7.33 6.77
CA GLU A 58 -10.27 -7.57 8.10
C GLU A 58 -9.24 -8.24 9.02
N VAL A 59 -8.46 -9.20 8.54
CA VAL A 59 -7.36 -9.83 9.31
C VAL A 59 -6.31 -8.79 9.73
N ILE A 60 -5.92 -7.90 8.81
CA ILE A 60 -4.97 -6.82 9.10
C ILE A 60 -5.57 -5.84 10.11
N ALA A 61 -6.82 -5.42 9.90
CA ALA A 61 -7.52 -4.48 10.77
C ALA A 61 -7.67 -5.03 12.20
N GLN A 62 -8.01 -6.32 12.34
CA GLN A 62 -8.07 -7.00 13.64
C GLN A 62 -6.70 -7.02 14.33
N ASN A 63 -5.64 -7.35 13.59
CA ASN A 63 -4.31 -7.34 14.15
C ASN A 63 -3.88 -5.93 14.59
N CYS A 64 -4.18 -4.89 13.79
CA CYS A 64 -3.91 -3.50 14.17
C CYS A 64 -4.68 -3.09 15.43
N ARG A 65 -5.98 -3.42 15.53
CA ARG A 65 -6.79 -3.16 16.74
C ARG A 65 -6.16 -3.81 17.98
N ARG A 66 -5.80 -5.10 17.89
CA ARG A 66 -5.16 -5.86 18.97
C ARG A 66 -3.82 -5.27 19.41
N VAL A 67 -3.00 -4.79 18.47
CA VAL A 67 -1.72 -4.13 18.81
C VAL A 67 -1.98 -2.80 19.52
N LEU A 68 -2.98 -2.05 19.08
CA LEU A 68 -3.34 -0.76 19.67
C LEU A 68 -4.06 -0.88 21.02
N GLU A 69 -4.61 -2.03 21.39
CA GLU A 69 -5.14 -2.28 22.75
C GLU A 69 -4.09 -2.09 23.86
N ALA A 70 -2.80 -2.14 23.53
CA ALA A 70 -1.71 -1.85 24.47
C ALA A 70 -1.65 -0.38 24.92
N VAL A 71 -2.33 0.53 24.22
CA VAL A 71 -2.41 1.96 24.51
C VAL A 71 -3.88 2.40 24.55
N ASN A 72 -4.26 3.18 25.55
CA ASN A 72 -5.65 3.62 25.68
C ASN A 72 -6.03 4.66 24.61
N VAL A 73 -7.32 4.99 24.51
CA VAL A 73 -7.85 5.86 23.45
C VAL A 73 -7.22 7.27 23.50
N GLU A 74 -6.99 7.81 24.68
CA GLU A 74 -6.37 9.11 24.90
C GLU A 74 -4.90 9.10 24.44
N GLU A 75 -4.14 8.06 24.79
CA GLU A 75 -2.76 7.86 24.35
C GLU A 75 -2.67 7.68 22.83
N GLN A 76 -3.58 6.91 22.23
CA GLN A 76 -3.66 6.77 20.78
C GLN A 76 -3.90 8.12 20.11
N LYS A 77 -4.79 8.95 20.67
CA LYS A 77 -5.06 10.30 20.16
C LYS A 77 -3.82 11.19 20.24
N ILE A 78 -3.10 11.16 21.35
CA ILE A 78 -1.83 11.90 21.53
C ILE A 78 -0.80 11.44 20.50
N LEU A 79 -0.63 10.13 20.34
CA LEU A 79 0.30 9.55 19.36
C LEU A 79 -0.05 10.01 17.94
N MET A 80 -1.34 9.95 17.56
CA MET A 80 -1.77 10.38 16.23
C MET A 80 -1.57 11.88 15.98
N ASP A 81 -1.74 12.73 17.00
CA ASP A 81 -1.45 14.17 16.90
C ASP A 81 0.05 14.43 16.69
N LEU A 82 0.91 13.75 17.47
CA LEU A 82 2.36 13.85 17.34
C LEU A 82 2.85 13.36 15.96
N LEU A 83 2.36 12.20 15.51
CA LEU A 83 2.70 11.66 14.19
C LEU A 83 2.22 12.58 13.05
N SER A 84 1.06 13.21 13.19
CA SER A 84 0.53 14.15 12.19
C SER A 84 1.40 15.41 12.09
N LYS A 85 1.86 15.94 13.24
CA LYS A 85 2.79 17.08 13.27
C LYS A 85 4.12 16.74 12.58
N ILE A 86 4.68 15.55 12.84
CA ILE A 86 5.90 15.08 12.18
C ILE A 86 5.67 14.92 10.67
N LYS A 87 4.57 14.29 10.27
CA LYS A 87 4.22 14.08 8.85
C LYS A 87 4.10 15.40 8.08
N ASN A 88 3.43 16.40 8.65
CA ASN A 88 3.29 17.71 8.02
C ASN A 88 4.67 18.33 7.77
N LYS A 89 5.56 18.26 8.76
CA LYS A 89 6.91 18.81 8.62
C LYS A 89 7.73 18.09 7.53
N VAL A 90 7.63 16.76 7.44
CA VAL A 90 8.32 15.96 6.41
C VAL A 90 7.80 16.29 5.00
N ASN A 91 6.49 16.54 4.86
CA ASN A 91 5.90 16.90 3.57
C ASN A 91 6.18 18.36 3.16
N ASP A 92 6.47 19.25 4.12
CA ASP A 92 6.84 20.66 3.84
C ASP A 92 8.30 20.79 3.34
N ASP A 93 9.14 19.77 3.58
CA ASP A 93 10.57 19.77 3.24
C ASP A 93 10.87 19.00 1.92
N ILE A 94 9.84 18.68 1.11
CA ILE A 94 9.93 18.06 -0.24
C ILE A 94 9.26 18.98 -1.27
#